data_AF-A0A847RTH4-F1
#
_entry.id   AF-A0A847RTH4-F1
#
_cell.length_a   1.000
_cell.length_b   1.000
_cell.length_c   1.000
_cell.angle_alpha   90.00
_cell.angle_beta   90.00
_cell.angle_gamma   90.00
#
_symmetry.space_group_name_H-M   'P 1'
#
loop_
_entity.id
_entity.type
_entity.pdbx_description
1 polymer ?
#
loop_
_entity_poly.entity_id
_entity_poly.type
_entity_poly.pdbx_seq_one_letter_code
_entity_poly.pdbx_strand_id
1 'polypeptide(L)'
;MKTIHLLLPLLAAAGSSFGQMQQLNRTAMKAPESVYIHGSDYYISDTGGDPTKKDGDGVLYKMNSQGEVKVFASGLDSPKGTWILHNILYTPDVDKLRGFDISTGKEVFTLDMAATGSVMLNDIAPMNDSTVFVSATDINKVYLVHLGAHPRYEELTFDNPVKGANGVIYDSKRKRLYVCGFGSAGTPNGEIGYVDLAPANKKFVRLTDRTGYYDGIMLTNHNTLLVSDWVAFEKKGVVLEVDLKTGKTTTVNKEPIPGPADFTLDKNGDVVTPAMMEGNVLRFSPGK
;
A
#
# COMPACT_ATOMS: atom_id res chain seq x y z
N MET A 1 -66.49 27.14 -16.41
CA MET A 1 -65.11 26.73 -16.76
C MET A 1 -64.48 26.10 -15.52
N LYS A 2 -64.26 24.78 -15.50
CA LYS A 2 -63.57 24.09 -14.41
C LYS A 2 -62.13 23.86 -14.86
N THR A 3 -61.18 24.50 -14.17
CA THR A 3 -59.74 24.35 -14.43
C THR A 3 -59.28 23.02 -13.83
N ILE A 4 -58.89 22.07 -14.67
CA ILE A 4 -58.29 20.81 -14.25
C ILE A 4 -56.80 21.08 -14.02
N HIS A 5 -56.34 20.99 -12.77
CA HIS A 5 -54.92 20.99 -12.46
C HIS A 5 -54.37 19.57 -12.63
N LEU A 6 -53.62 19.37 -13.71
CA LEU A 6 -52.86 18.15 -13.97
C LEU A 6 -51.63 18.16 -13.04
N LEU A 7 -51.65 17.37 -11.96
CA LEU A 7 -50.43 17.08 -11.20
C LEU A 7 -49.58 16.10 -12.01
N LEU A 8 -48.44 16.56 -12.53
CA LEU A 8 -47.38 15.67 -13.00
C LEU A 8 -46.68 15.04 -11.78
N PRO A 9 -46.54 13.71 -11.71
CA PRO A 9 -45.67 13.11 -10.71
C PRO A 9 -44.21 13.45 -11.04
N LEU A 10 -43.52 14.10 -10.12
CA LEU A 10 -42.05 14.21 -10.16
C LEU A 10 -41.49 12.79 -9.98
N LEU A 11 -41.04 12.16 -11.07
CA LEU A 11 -40.14 11.02 -10.98
C LEU A 11 -38.81 11.55 -10.43
N ALA A 12 -38.55 11.29 -9.14
CA ALA A 12 -37.20 11.40 -8.61
C ALA A 12 -36.35 10.32 -9.29
N ALA A 13 -35.55 10.73 -10.28
CA ALA A 13 -34.50 9.88 -10.81
C ALA A 13 -33.53 9.61 -9.65
N ALA A 14 -33.50 8.38 -9.16
CA ALA A 14 -32.42 7.90 -8.31
C ALA A 14 -31.15 7.92 -9.15
N GLY A 15 -30.45 9.05 -9.16
CA GLY A 15 -29.10 9.13 -9.68
C GLY A 15 -28.25 8.18 -8.87
N SER A 16 -27.83 7.08 -9.48
CA SER A 16 -26.74 6.26 -8.95
C SER A 16 -25.53 7.18 -8.77
N SER A 17 -25.22 7.52 -7.50
CA SER A 17 -24.05 8.29 -7.12
C SER A 17 -22.82 7.45 -7.39
N PHE A 18 -22.32 7.49 -8.63
CA PHE A 18 -21.05 6.88 -8.96
C PHE A 18 -19.93 7.60 -8.20
N GLY A 19 -19.14 6.81 -7.48
CA GLY A 19 -18.56 7.15 -6.18
C GLY A 19 -17.65 8.37 -6.13
N GLN A 20 -18.07 9.37 -5.36
CA GLN A 20 -17.16 10.36 -4.79
C GLN A 20 -16.19 9.67 -3.81
N MET A 21 -14.99 10.25 -3.67
CA MET A 21 -14.04 9.83 -2.67
C MET A 21 -14.65 10.00 -1.27
N GLN A 22 -14.72 8.91 -0.52
CA GLN A 22 -15.31 8.85 0.82
C GLN A 22 -14.22 8.79 1.87
N GLN A 23 -14.22 9.72 2.83
CA GLN A 23 -13.43 9.58 4.05
C GLN A 23 -14.05 8.52 4.97
N LEU A 24 -13.24 7.59 5.47
CA LEU A 24 -13.67 6.49 6.33
C LEU A 24 -13.46 6.77 7.81
N ASN A 25 -12.32 7.35 8.20
CA ASN A 25 -11.97 7.60 9.60
C ASN A 25 -12.66 8.85 10.16
N ARG A 26 -13.05 8.81 11.44
CA ARG A 26 -13.62 9.95 12.17
C ARG A 26 -12.57 10.84 12.85
N THR A 27 -11.40 10.27 13.12
CA THR A 27 -10.30 10.95 13.79
C THR A 27 -9.08 10.89 12.89
N ALA A 28 -8.47 12.05 12.66
CA ALA A 28 -7.24 12.15 11.88
C ALA A 28 -6.06 11.51 12.62
N MET A 29 -5.21 10.84 11.86
CA MET A 29 -3.95 10.24 12.30
C MET A 29 -2.79 11.19 11.97
N LYS A 30 -1.58 10.92 12.48
CA LYS A 30 -0.42 11.80 12.32
C LYS A 30 0.16 11.68 10.91
N ALA A 31 0.41 10.45 10.47
CA ALA A 31 1.05 10.15 9.19
C ALA A 31 0.71 8.71 8.74
N PRO A 32 -0.56 8.40 8.41
CA PRO A 32 -0.97 7.05 8.01
C PRO A 32 -0.33 6.64 6.68
N GLU A 33 0.38 5.52 6.67
CA GLU A 33 1.24 5.07 5.56
C GLU A 33 0.71 3.87 4.80
N SER A 34 0.03 2.95 5.47
CA SER A 34 -0.58 1.78 4.84
C SER A 34 -1.92 1.46 5.49
N VAL A 35 -2.79 0.78 4.75
CA VAL A 35 -4.06 0.26 5.25
C VAL A 35 -4.29 -1.14 4.71
N TYR A 36 -4.57 -2.08 5.61
CA TYR A 36 -4.88 -3.47 5.30
C TYR A 36 -6.24 -3.87 5.88
N ILE A 37 -7.09 -4.51 5.08
CA ILE A 37 -8.41 -4.97 5.52
C ILE A 37 -8.34 -6.42 5.98
N HIS A 38 -8.84 -6.71 7.18
CA HIS A 38 -8.99 -8.09 7.67
C HIS A 38 -10.30 -8.27 8.44
N GLY A 39 -11.17 -9.12 7.91
CA GLY A 39 -12.53 -9.26 8.41
C GLY A 39 -13.34 -7.98 8.14
N SER A 40 -13.92 -7.40 9.19
CA SER A 40 -14.63 -6.12 9.15
C SER A 40 -13.78 -4.92 9.54
N ASP A 41 -12.52 -5.16 9.90
CA ASP A 41 -11.63 -4.16 10.48
C ASP A 41 -10.55 -3.74 9.47
N TYR A 42 -10.07 -2.52 9.64
CA TYR A 42 -8.94 -1.94 8.93
C TYR A 42 -7.78 -1.83 9.91
N TYR A 43 -6.60 -2.26 9.50
CA TYR A 43 -5.35 -2.08 10.23
C TYR A 43 -4.54 -1.04 9.48
N ILE A 44 -4.11 0.00 10.18
CA ILE A 44 -3.47 1.17 9.59
C ILE A 44 -2.14 1.38 10.29
N SER A 45 -1.06 1.47 9.52
CA SER A 45 0.23 1.92 10.05
C SER A 45 0.32 3.43 9.97
N ASP A 46 0.86 4.04 11.01
CA ASP A 46 1.17 5.46 11.07
C ASP A 46 2.66 5.61 11.39
N THR A 47 3.39 6.30 10.52
CA THR A 47 4.85 6.43 10.63
C THR A 47 5.28 7.21 11.86
N GLY A 48 4.36 7.92 12.53
CA GLY A 48 4.72 8.81 13.61
C GLY A 48 5.43 10.08 13.15
N GLY A 49 5.64 10.31 11.84
CA GLY A 49 6.33 11.48 11.32
C GLY A 49 7.52 11.14 10.43
N ASP A 50 8.75 11.25 10.97
CA ASP A 50 9.97 11.00 10.19
C ASP A 50 10.08 9.51 9.84
N PRO A 51 10.11 9.13 8.55
CA PRO A 51 10.04 7.74 8.12
C PRO A 51 11.30 6.92 8.46
N THR A 52 12.37 7.54 8.97
CA THR A 52 13.68 6.92 9.21
C THR A 52 14.10 6.90 10.68
N LYS A 53 13.33 7.53 11.58
CA LYS A 53 13.70 7.67 13.00
C LYS A 53 13.29 6.46 13.81
N LYS A 54 14.10 6.18 14.84
CA LYS A 54 13.82 5.18 15.87
C LYS A 54 13.49 5.86 17.20
N ASP A 55 12.34 6.53 17.22
CA ASP A 55 11.91 7.38 18.34
C ASP A 55 10.69 6.84 19.09
N GLY A 56 10.09 5.74 18.62
CA GLY A 56 8.92 5.13 19.26
C GLY A 56 7.59 5.85 18.99
N ASP A 57 7.56 6.82 18.06
CA ASP A 57 6.36 7.61 17.74
C ASP A 57 5.38 6.88 16.80
N GLY A 58 5.83 5.79 16.16
CA GLY A 58 5.04 4.96 15.26
C GLY A 58 3.92 4.18 15.97
N VAL A 59 2.79 4.06 15.27
CA VAL A 59 1.57 3.43 15.81
C VAL A 59 0.93 2.53 14.77
N LEU A 60 0.40 1.38 15.22
CA LEU A 60 -0.57 0.61 14.46
C LEU A 60 -1.96 0.90 15.03
N TYR A 61 -2.87 1.34 14.19
CA TYR A 61 -4.27 1.54 14.51
C TYR A 61 -5.14 0.39 14.00
N LYS A 62 -6.26 0.19 14.69
CA LYS A 62 -7.39 -0.62 14.22
C LYS A 62 -8.61 0.27 14.10
N MET A 63 -9.22 0.29 12.92
CA MET A 63 -10.43 1.05 12.62
C MET A 63 -11.59 0.09 12.28
N ASN A 64 -12.77 0.32 12.85
CA ASN A 64 -13.96 -0.46 12.53
C ASN A 64 -14.71 0.09 11.30
N SER A 65 -15.76 -0.61 10.86
CA SER A 65 -16.59 -0.20 9.71
C SER A 65 -17.34 1.13 9.89
N GLN A 66 -17.39 1.68 11.10
CA GLN A 66 -18.03 2.96 11.44
C GLN A 66 -17.03 4.13 11.46
N GLY A 67 -15.75 3.85 11.18
CA GLY A 67 -14.68 4.85 11.17
C GLY A 67 -14.10 5.17 12.54
N GLU A 68 -14.42 4.38 13.57
CA GLU A 68 -13.86 4.56 14.91
C GLU A 68 -12.48 3.93 14.96
N VAL A 69 -11.48 4.76 15.29
CA VAL A 69 -10.06 4.39 15.31
C VAL A 69 -9.64 4.15 16.76
N LYS A 70 -8.92 3.04 17.00
CA LYS A 70 -8.26 2.76 18.28
C LYS A 70 -6.81 2.34 18.06
N VAL A 71 -5.95 2.64 19.02
CA VAL A 71 -4.58 2.12 19.02
C VAL A 71 -4.64 0.60 19.15
N PHE A 72 -3.98 -0.10 18.23
CA PHE A 72 -3.82 -1.55 18.22
C PHE A 72 -2.47 -1.96 18.81
N ALA A 73 -1.39 -1.28 18.41
CA ALA A 73 -0.06 -1.39 18.99
C ALA A 73 0.67 -0.03 18.93
N SER A 74 1.57 0.22 19.88
CA SER A 74 2.33 1.47 20.01
C SER A 74 3.78 1.18 20.39
N GLY A 75 4.65 2.20 20.33
CA GLY A 75 6.08 2.03 20.57
C GLY A 75 6.79 1.34 19.40
N LEU A 76 6.24 1.50 18.19
CA LEU A 76 6.93 1.24 16.94
C LEU A 76 7.71 2.50 16.56
N ASP A 77 8.70 2.36 15.70
CA ASP A 77 9.53 3.48 15.30
C ASP A 77 8.86 4.26 14.16
N SER A 78 8.63 3.59 13.03
CA SER A 78 7.97 4.12 11.84
C SER A 78 7.41 2.98 10.97
N PRO A 79 6.28 2.35 11.38
CA PRO A 79 5.71 1.22 10.65
C PRO A 79 5.15 1.65 9.29
N LYS A 80 5.24 0.77 8.29
CA LYS A 80 4.87 1.07 6.89
C LYS A 80 3.93 0.01 6.32
N GLY A 81 4.27 -0.61 5.18
CA GLY A 81 3.45 -1.65 4.55
C GLY A 81 3.02 -2.72 5.56
N THR A 82 1.81 -3.23 5.39
CA THR A 82 1.21 -4.15 6.36
C THR A 82 0.61 -5.35 5.66
N TRP A 83 0.89 -6.55 6.18
CA TRP A 83 0.25 -7.77 5.72
C TRP A 83 -0.08 -8.71 6.89
N ILE A 84 -1.22 -9.40 6.81
CA ILE A 84 -1.62 -10.39 7.82
C ILE A 84 -1.43 -11.81 7.28
N LEU A 85 -0.64 -12.64 7.99
CA LEU A 85 -0.47 -14.08 7.76
C LEU A 85 -0.66 -14.83 9.07
N HIS A 86 -1.42 -15.93 9.04
CA HIS A 86 -1.63 -16.81 10.20
C HIS A 86 -2.04 -16.07 11.49
N ASN A 87 -2.97 -15.11 11.39
CA ASN A 87 -3.43 -14.31 12.54
C ASN A 87 -2.35 -13.40 13.16
N ILE A 88 -1.27 -13.13 12.43
CA ILE A 88 -0.19 -12.21 12.80
C ILE A 88 -0.13 -11.10 11.75
N LEU A 89 -0.21 -9.85 12.19
CA LEU A 89 0.04 -8.66 11.39
C LEU A 89 1.54 -8.40 11.37
N TYR A 90 2.14 -8.41 10.18
CA TYR A 90 3.53 -8.06 9.96
C TYR A 90 3.67 -6.68 9.34
N THR A 91 4.63 -5.89 9.80
CA THR A 91 4.94 -4.57 9.26
C THR A 91 6.44 -4.30 9.32
N PRO A 92 7.06 -3.80 8.23
CA PRO A 92 8.39 -3.23 8.29
C PRO A 92 8.39 -1.96 9.14
N ASP A 93 9.39 -1.83 10.00
CA ASP A 93 9.52 -0.78 11.00
C ASP A 93 10.99 -0.33 11.04
N VAL A 94 11.31 0.67 10.20
CA VAL A 94 12.67 1.20 9.95
C VAL A 94 13.64 0.11 9.46
N ASP A 95 14.26 -0.65 10.36
CA ASP A 95 15.22 -1.70 10.04
C ASP A 95 14.87 -3.04 10.67
N LYS A 96 13.62 -3.19 11.11
CA LYS A 96 13.07 -4.43 11.65
C LYS A 96 11.84 -4.85 10.86
N LEU A 97 11.60 -6.15 10.78
CA LEU A 97 10.27 -6.67 10.50
C LEU A 97 9.62 -7.08 11.82
N ARG A 98 8.48 -6.48 12.15
CA ARG A 98 7.77 -6.73 13.41
C ARG A 98 6.45 -7.43 13.14
N GLY A 99 5.99 -8.24 14.09
CA GLY A 99 4.77 -9.03 13.97
C GLY A 99 3.94 -9.06 15.25
N PHE A 100 2.65 -8.83 15.10
CA PHE A 100 1.69 -8.63 16.20
C PHE A 100 0.52 -9.60 16.08
N ASP A 101 0.17 -10.28 17.16
CA ASP A 101 -1.02 -11.13 17.20
C ASP A 101 -2.28 -10.26 17.08
N ILE A 102 -3.12 -10.51 16.06
CA ILE A 102 -4.26 -9.63 15.75
C ILE A 102 -5.36 -9.64 16.82
N SER A 103 -5.39 -10.68 17.66
CA SER A 103 -6.41 -10.82 18.69
C SER A 103 -6.06 -10.02 19.95
N THR A 104 -4.76 -9.87 20.24
CA THR A 104 -4.26 -9.26 21.47
C THR A 104 -3.51 -7.94 21.27
N GLY A 105 -3.04 -7.65 20.06
CA GLY A 105 -2.14 -6.51 19.79
C GLY A 105 -0.72 -6.70 20.35
N LYS A 106 -0.41 -7.86 20.92
CA LYS A 106 0.92 -8.15 21.47
C LYS A 106 1.89 -8.46 20.36
N GLU A 107 3.09 -7.94 20.48
CA GLU A 107 4.20 -8.39 19.65
C GLU A 107 4.51 -9.87 19.93
N VAL A 108 4.59 -10.65 18.86
CA VAL A 108 4.92 -12.08 18.87
C VAL A 108 6.08 -12.42 17.94
N PHE A 109 6.56 -11.46 17.15
CA PHE A 109 7.66 -11.64 16.21
C PHE A 109 8.43 -10.34 16.05
N THR A 110 9.76 -10.44 16.03
CA THR A 110 10.65 -9.36 15.58
C THR A 110 11.86 -9.98 14.91
N LEU A 111 12.23 -9.45 13.74
CA LEU A 111 13.46 -9.77 13.04
C LEU A 111 14.26 -8.49 12.82
N ASP A 112 15.47 -8.46 13.37
CA ASP A 112 16.43 -7.37 13.16
C ASP A 112 17.13 -7.51 11.80
N MET A 113 17.02 -6.47 10.98
CA MET A 113 17.65 -6.38 9.66
C MET A 113 18.63 -5.19 9.58
N ALA A 114 19.06 -4.62 10.70
CA ALA A 114 20.01 -3.51 10.76
C ALA A 114 21.32 -3.78 10.02
N ALA A 115 21.76 -5.05 9.97
CA ALA A 115 22.97 -5.46 9.26
C ALA A 115 22.89 -5.25 7.73
N THR A 116 21.69 -5.04 7.18
CA THR A 116 21.51 -4.62 5.78
C THR A 116 21.98 -3.19 5.52
N GLY A 117 22.04 -2.36 6.57
CA GLY A 117 22.27 -0.91 6.49
C GLY A 117 21.05 -0.09 6.09
N SER A 118 19.89 -0.72 5.88
CA SER A 118 18.64 0.01 5.61
C SER A 118 18.13 0.73 6.86
N VAL A 119 17.60 1.93 6.68
CA VAL A 119 16.81 2.68 7.67
C VAL A 119 15.38 2.96 7.15
N MET A 120 14.98 2.31 6.06
CA MET A 120 13.71 2.54 5.40
C MET A 120 13.22 1.26 4.72
N LEU A 121 13.10 0.17 5.49
CA LEU A 121 12.27 -0.95 5.08
C LEU A 121 10.83 -0.46 4.93
N ASN A 122 10.14 -0.86 3.87
CA ASN A 122 8.86 -0.26 3.52
C ASN A 122 7.71 -1.25 3.38
N ASP A 123 7.61 -1.94 2.25
CA ASP A 123 6.45 -2.77 1.93
C ASP A 123 6.73 -4.27 2.14
N ILE A 124 5.66 -5.04 2.29
CA ILE A 124 5.67 -6.48 2.57
C ILE A 124 4.61 -7.21 1.72
N ALA A 125 5.03 -8.27 1.03
CA ALA A 125 4.12 -9.14 0.28
C ALA A 125 4.42 -10.64 0.47
N PRO A 126 3.41 -11.50 0.66
CA PRO A 126 3.65 -12.94 0.82
C PRO A 126 4.10 -13.58 -0.50
N MET A 127 5.18 -14.36 -0.42
CA MET A 127 5.51 -15.35 -1.45
C MET A 127 4.71 -16.64 -1.22
N ASN A 128 4.59 -17.04 0.04
CA ASN A 128 3.82 -18.18 0.55
C ASN A 128 3.59 -18.01 2.07
N ASP A 129 3.01 -19.03 2.70
CA ASP A 129 2.66 -19.05 4.13
C ASP A 129 3.85 -18.82 5.11
N SER A 130 5.09 -18.98 4.66
CA SER A 130 6.30 -18.90 5.49
C SER A 130 7.39 -17.99 4.93
N THR A 131 7.18 -17.37 3.78
CA THR A 131 8.16 -16.47 3.16
C THR A 131 7.46 -15.24 2.62
N VAL A 132 8.00 -14.07 2.94
CA VAL A 132 7.53 -12.77 2.45
C VAL A 132 8.65 -12.04 1.72
N PHE A 133 8.29 -11.16 0.79
CA PHE A 133 9.15 -10.13 0.26
C PHE A 133 9.08 -8.91 1.15
N VAL A 134 10.20 -8.25 1.40
CA VAL A 134 10.28 -6.96 2.10
C VAL A 134 11.14 -6.01 1.29
N SER A 135 10.62 -4.83 0.95
CA SER A 135 11.39 -3.81 0.22
C SER A 135 12.18 -2.92 1.18
N ALA A 136 13.28 -2.37 0.66
CA ALA A 136 14.14 -1.41 1.34
C ALA A 136 14.37 -0.22 0.40
N THR A 137 13.61 0.86 0.63
CA THR A 137 13.52 2.01 -0.28
C THR A 137 14.84 2.74 -0.40
N ASP A 138 15.52 2.96 0.72
CA ASP A 138 16.75 3.74 0.81
C ASP A 138 17.96 3.09 0.10
N ILE A 139 17.99 1.75 0.09
CA ILE A 139 19.09 0.98 -0.50
C ILE A 139 18.72 0.28 -1.82
N ASN A 140 17.54 0.53 -2.37
CA ASN A 140 17.06 0.01 -3.67
C ASN A 140 16.97 -1.53 -3.72
N LYS A 141 16.65 -2.18 -2.59
CA LYS A 141 16.69 -3.65 -2.47
C LYS A 141 15.33 -4.25 -2.13
N VAL A 142 15.22 -5.54 -2.40
CA VAL A 142 14.14 -6.39 -1.91
C VAL A 142 14.78 -7.61 -1.26
N TYR A 143 14.23 -8.04 -0.13
CA TYR A 143 14.66 -9.20 0.63
C TYR A 143 13.58 -10.28 0.58
N LEU A 144 13.98 -11.55 0.54
CA LEU A 144 13.11 -12.62 1.00
C LEU A 144 13.34 -12.79 2.49
N VAL A 145 12.26 -12.77 3.27
CA VAL A 145 12.26 -13.04 4.70
C VAL A 145 11.53 -14.34 4.95
N HIS A 146 12.26 -15.30 5.52
CA HIS A 146 11.71 -16.56 6.00
C HIS A 146 11.21 -16.39 7.42
N LEU A 147 9.90 -16.54 7.59
CA LEU A 147 9.21 -16.47 8.87
C LEU A 147 9.37 -17.78 9.65
N GLY A 148 8.96 -17.78 10.92
CA GLY A 148 8.94 -18.95 11.80
C GLY A 148 9.88 -18.82 13.00
N ALA A 149 10.21 -19.95 13.63
CA ALA A 149 10.97 -19.99 14.88
C ALA A 149 12.45 -19.54 14.75
N HIS A 150 13.01 -19.67 13.55
CA HIS A 150 14.38 -19.23 13.23
C HIS A 150 14.32 -18.32 12.01
N PRO A 151 13.83 -17.08 12.19
CA PRO A 151 13.66 -16.17 11.08
C PRO A 151 15.02 -15.78 10.53
N ARG A 152 15.07 -15.64 9.20
CA ARG A 152 16.26 -15.23 8.47
C ARG A 152 15.83 -14.49 7.21
N TYR A 153 16.77 -13.81 6.60
CA TYR A 153 16.54 -13.10 5.35
C TYR A 153 17.71 -13.26 4.40
N GLU A 154 17.41 -13.10 3.12
CA GLU A 154 18.39 -13.03 2.04
C GLU A 154 17.97 -11.96 1.03
N GLU A 155 18.95 -11.32 0.39
CA GLU A 155 18.67 -10.36 -0.66
C GLU A 155 18.13 -11.07 -1.91
N LEU A 156 17.02 -10.59 -2.46
CA LEU A 156 16.59 -10.96 -3.80
C LEU A 156 17.45 -10.19 -4.81
N THR A 157 18.52 -10.81 -5.28
CA THR A 157 19.41 -10.18 -6.28
C THR A 157 18.83 -10.24 -7.69
N PHE A 158 18.85 -9.12 -8.39
CA PHE A 158 18.51 -9.00 -9.81
C PHE A 158 19.28 -7.86 -10.47
N ASP A 159 19.52 -7.96 -11.78
CA ASP A 159 20.11 -6.86 -12.56
C ASP A 159 19.12 -5.70 -12.72
N ASN A 160 19.65 -4.49 -12.89
CA ASN A 160 18.90 -3.24 -13.03
C ASN A 160 18.04 -2.92 -11.79
N PRO A 161 18.66 -2.58 -10.63
CA PRO A 161 17.93 -2.35 -9.40
C PRO A 161 16.85 -1.26 -9.56
N VAL A 162 15.72 -1.45 -8.88
CA VAL A 162 14.61 -0.49 -8.89
C VAL A 162 14.98 0.71 -8.03
N LYS A 163 15.00 1.91 -8.63
CA LYS A 163 15.28 3.14 -7.87
C LYS A 163 14.20 3.38 -6.82
N GLY A 164 14.60 3.36 -5.57
CA GLY A 164 13.72 3.50 -4.42
C GLY A 164 12.73 2.35 -4.32
N ALA A 165 13.15 1.08 -4.47
CA ALA A 165 12.27 -0.09 -4.37
C ALA A 165 11.28 0.05 -3.19
N ASN A 166 9.99 0.24 -3.48
CA ASN A 166 8.98 0.66 -2.51
C ASN A 166 7.87 -0.39 -2.43
N GLY A 167 6.72 -0.22 -3.08
CA GLY A 167 5.68 -1.24 -3.11
C GLY A 167 6.10 -2.54 -3.80
N VAL A 168 5.62 -3.67 -3.26
CA VAL A 168 5.83 -5.01 -3.78
C VAL A 168 4.54 -5.84 -3.79
N ILE A 169 4.30 -6.62 -4.84
CA ILE A 169 3.22 -7.62 -4.85
C ILE A 169 3.60 -8.84 -5.70
N TYR A 170 3.32 -10.05 -5.20
CA TYR A 170 3.73 -11.30 -5.84
C TYR A 170 2.59 -11.98 -6.60
N ASP A 171 2.82 -12.29 -7.87
CA ASP A 171 1.98 -13.17 -8.69
C ASP A 171 2.58 -14.58 -8.72
N SER A 172 2.04 -15.46 -7.89
CA SER A 172 2.46 -16.86 -7.79
C SER A 172 2.20 -17.68 -9.06
N LYS A 173 1.18 -17.31 -9.86
CA LYS A 173 0.86 -18.02 -11.11
C LYS A 173 1.92 -17.77 -12.17
N ARG A 174 2.41 -16.54 -12.26
CA ARG A 174 3.48 -16.14 -13.20
C ARG A 174 4.87 -16.26 -12.61
N LYS A 175 4.98 -16.49 -11.30
CA LYS A 175 6.24 -16.41 -10.54
C LYS A 175 6.94 -15.06 -10.74
N ARG A 176 6.16 -13.98 -10.71
CA ARG A 176 6.65 -12.61 -10.90
C ARG A 176 6.43 -11.79 -9.65
N LEU A 177 7.48 -11.13 -9.19
CA LEU A 177 7.37 -10.08 -8.19
C LEU A 177 7.21 -8.76 -8.94
N TYR A 178 6.06 -8.10 -8.78
CA TYR A 178 5.87 -6.73 -9.23
C TYR A 178 6.43 -5.77 -8.19
N VAL A 179 7.12 -4.74 -8.65
CA VAL A 179 7.78 -3.74 -7.79
C VAL A 179 7.56 -2.37 -8.41
N CYS A 180 7.24 -1.39 -7.58
CA CYS A 180 7.32 0.02 -7.95
C CYS A 180 8.34 0.76 -7.10
N GLY A 181 8.97 1.77 -7.69
CA GLY A 181 10.01 2.57 -7.05
C GLY A 181 9.52 3.97 -6.67
N PHE A 182 9.95 4.46 -5.52
CA PHE A 182 9.76 5.84 -5.10
C PHE A 182 10.69 6.81 -5.84
N GLY A 183 11.79 6.31 -6.41
CA GLY A 183 12.82 7.12 -7.08
C GLY A 183 14.04 7.36 -6.20
N SER A 184 14.83 8.37 -6.54
CA SER A 184 16.13 8.64 -5.92
C SER A 184 16.33 10.12 -5.65
N ALA A 185 16.95 10.47 -4.52
CA ALA A 185 17.36 11.84 -4.18
C ALA A 185 16.21 12.86 -4.29
N GLY A 186 15.01 12.50 -3.82
CA GLY A 186 13.85 13.39 -3.85
C GLY A 186 13.43 13.80 -5.27
N THR A 187 13.57 12.89 -6.23
CA THR A 187 13.11 13.08 -7.61
C THR A 187 12.09 12.00 -7.96
N PRO A 188 10.97 12.32 -8.66
CA PRO A 188 9.94 11.35 -9.05
C PRO A 188 10.39 10.51 -10.26
N ASN A 189 11.56 9.88 -10.17
CA ASN A 189 12.15 9.06 -11.23
C ASN A 189 12.01 7.55 -10.95
N GLY A 190 11.07 7.19 -10.06
CA GLY A 190 10.72 5.82 -9.76
C GLY A 190 10.15 5.08 -10.96
N GLU A 191 10.23 3.75 -10.94
CA GLU A 191 9.88 2.89 -12.07
C GLU A 191 8.85 1.84 -11.63
N ILE A 192 7.97 1.42 -12.55
CA ILE A 192 7.04 0.31 -12.33
C ILE A 192 7.47 -0.86 -13.22
N GLY A 193 7.58 -2.05 -12.63
CA GLY A 193 8.02 -3.22 -13.36
C GLY A 193 7.83 -4.52 -12.60
N TYR A 194 8.54 -5.55 -13.05
CA TYR A 194 8.57 -6.84 -12.39
C TYR A 194 9.93 -7.51 -12.48
N VAL A 195 10.14 -8.47 -11.59
CA VAL A 195 11.23 -9.44 -11.63
C VAL A 195 10.62 -10.82 -11.85
N ASP A 196 11.02 -11.50 -12.92
CA ASP A 196 10.70 -12.91 -13.10
C ASP A 196 11.59 -13.75 -12.18
N LEU A 197 10.98 -14.56 -11.32
CA LEU A 197 11.71 -15.33 -10.31
C LEU A 197 12.16 -16.71 -10.82
N ALA A 198 11.67 -17.15 -11.98
CA ALA A 198 12.02 -18.47 -12.52
C ALA A 198 13.49 -18.57 -13.00
N PRO A 199 14.06 -17.56 -13.69
CA PRO A 199 15.46 -17.60 -14.08
C PRO A 199 16.43 -17.48 -12.90
N ALA A 200 17.63 -18.05 -13.04
CA ALA A 200 18.73 -17.82 -12.12
C ALA A 200 19.21 -16.37 -12.19
N ASN A 201 19.46 -15.87 -13.41
CA ASN A 201 19.83 -14.48 -13.68
C ASN A 201 18.57 -13.61 -13.77
N LYS A 202 18.10 -13.14 -12.62
CA LYS A 202 16.92 -12.30 -12.50
C LYS A 202 17.23 -10.88 -12.96
N LYS A 203 16.25 -10.22 -13.57
CA LYS A 203 16.36 -8.83 -14.00
C LYS A 203 15.05 -8.12 -13.70
N PHE A 204 15.14 -6.85 -13.31
CA PHE A 204 13.98 -5.98 -13.33
C PHE A 204 13.65 -5.59 -14.76
N VAL A 205 12.37 -5.75 -15.11
CA VAL A 205 11.81 -5.40 -16.42
C VAL A 205 10.76 -4.32 -16.20
N ARG A 206 11.04 -3.12 -16.74
CA ARG A 206 10.09 -2.00 -16.71
C ARG A 206 8.85 -2.33 -17.53
N LEU A 207 7.70 -1.94 -17.00
CA LEU A 207 6.41 -2.06 -17.67
C LEU A 207 6.02 -0.79 -18.43
N THR A 208 6.55 0.37 -18.04
CA THR A 208 6.19 1.67 -18.62
C THR A 208 7.34 2.66 -18.59
N ASP A 209 7.28 3.66 -19.48
CA ASP A 209 8.21 4.79 -19.50
C ASP A 209 7.84 5.88 -18.49
N ARG A 210 6.60 5.85 -17.96
CA ARG A 210 6.14 6.78 -16.94
C ARG A 210 6.95 6.62 -15.65
N THR A 211 7.41 7.74 -15.10
CA THR A 211 8.09 7.80 -13.81
C THR A 211 7.27 8.58 -12.79
N GLY A 212 7.51 8.34 -11.49
CA GLY A 212 6.75 8.93 -10.40
C GLY A 212 7.38 8.71 -9.03
N TYR A 213 6.66 9.10 -7.99
CA TYR A 213 6.91 8.75 -6.59
C TYR A 213 5.95 7.62 -6.23
N TYR A 214 6.27 6.40 -6.68
CA TYR A 214 5.35 5.28 -6.52
C TYR A 214 5.44 4.67 -5.13
N ASP A 215 4.27 4.38 -4.56
CA ASP A 215 4.14 3.84 -3.21
C ASP A 215 3.59 2.41 -3.22
N GLY A 216 2.30 2.24 -2.94
CA GLY A 216 1.62 0.94 -2.98
C GLY A 216 1.43 0.39 -4.38
N ILE A 217 1.35 -0.94 -4.47
CA ILE A 217 1.12 -1.68 -5.71
C ILE A 217 0.24 -2.91 -5.45
N MET A 218 -0.79 -3.09 -6.26
CA MET A 218 -1.69 -4.25 -6.15
C MET A 218 -2.03 -4.84 -7.51
N LEU A 219 -2.10 -6.18 -7.56
CA LEU A 219 -2.63 -6.92 -8.69
C LEU A 219 -4.14 -7.13 -8.52
N THR A 220 -4.96 -6.53 -9.38
CA THR A 220 -6.44 -6.57 -9.23
C THR A 220 -7.06 -7.75 -9.97
N ASN A 221 -6.70 -7.87 -11.24
CA ASN A 221 -7.07 -8.94 -12.15
C ASN A 221 -5.78 -9.49 -12.78
N HIS A 222 -5.86 -10.63 -13.46
CA HIS A 222 -4.65 -11.27 -14.00
C HIS A 222 -3.86 -10.43 -15.01
N ASN A 223 -4.31 -9.26 -15.47
CA ASN A 223 -3.60 -8.44 -16.46
C ASN A 223 -3.46 -6.95 -16.09
N THR A 224 -3.76 -6.58 -14.85
CA THR A 224 -3.78 -5.16 -14.45
C THR A 224 -3.19 -4.95 -13.07
N LEU A 225 -2.32 -3.96 -12.95
CA LEU A 225 -1.87 -3.42 -11.66
C LEU A 225 -2.61 -2.12 -11.33
N LEU A 226 -2.83 -1.88 -10.06
CA LEU A 226 -3.02 -0.54 -9.52
C LEU A 226 -1.74 -0.11 -8.81
N VAL A 227 -1.35 1.15 -8.95
CA VAL A 227 -0.16 1.74 -8.33
C VAL A 227 -0.51 3.13 -7.81
N SER A 228 -0.23 3.44 -6.55
CA SER A 228 -0.33 4.81 -6.04
C SER A 228 0.90 5.61 -6.44
N ASP A 229 0.69 6.88 -6.78
CA ASP A 229 1.75 7.83 -7.12
C ASP A 229 1.48 9.14 -6.39
N TRP A 230 2.44 9.57 -5.58
CA TRP A 230 2.37 10.86 -4.91
C TRP A 230 2.37 12.02 -5.91
N VAL A 231 3.02 11.87 -7.07
CA VAL A 231 3.29 12.89 -8.09
C VAL A 231 4.18 14.03 -7.57
N ALA A 232 3.82 14.62 -6.44
CA ALA A 232 4.58 15.59 -5.66
C ALA A 232 4.13 15.54 -4.19
N PHE A 233 4.90 16.15 -3.28
CA PHE A 233 4.54 16.31 -1.86
C PHE A 233 3.49 17.43 -1.67
N GLU A 234 2.39 17.33 -2.41
CA GLU A 234 1.25 18.25 -2.49
C GLU A 234 -0.03 17.43 -2.73
N LYS A 235 -1.21 18.08 -2.72
CA LYS A 235 -2.48 17.44 -3.12
C LYS A 235 -2.57 17.24 -4.65
N LYS A 236 -1.73 16.33 -5.15
CA LYS A 236 -1.60 15.99 -6.58
C LYS A 236 -1.62 14.48 -6.83
N GLY A 237 -1.66 13.68 -5.77
CA GLY A 237 -1.51 12.25 -5.86
C GLY A 237 -2.63 11.57 -6.61
N VAL A 238 -2.28 10.45 -7.24
CA VAL A 238 -3.16 9.66 -8.09
C VAL A 238 -2.99 8.18 -7.81
N VAL A 239 -3.97 7.40 -8.23
CA VAL A 239 -3.84 5.95 -8.40
C VAL A 239 -3.91 5.67 -9.90
N LEU A 240 -2.95 4.89 -10.39
CA LEU A 240 -2.80 4.51 -11.77
C LEU A 240 -3.22 3.07 -11.96
N GLU A 241 -4.00 2.81 -12.99
CA GLU A 241 -4.12 1.50 -13.60
C GLU A 241 -2.99 1.29 -14.61
N VAL A 242 -2.32 0.14 -14.57
CA VAL A 242 -1.27 -0.27 -15.51
C VAL A 242 -1.67 -1.58 -16.18
N ASP A 243 -1.88 -1.53 -17.50
CA ASP A 243 -2.12 -2.74 -18.30
C ASP A 243 -0.81 -3.51 -18.48
N LEU A 244 -0.77 -4.75 -17.98
CA LEU A 244 0.45 -5.58 -17.95
C LEU A 244 0.94 -6.02 -19.32
N LYS A 245 0.10 -5.95 -20.37
CA LYS A 245 0.46 -6.37 -21.73
C LYS A 245 1.05 -5.22 -22.53
N THR A 246 0.51 -4.03 -22.36
CA THR A 246 0.82 -2.85 -23.18
C THR A 246 1.66 -1.82 -22.46
N GLY A 247 1.71 -1.87 -21.11
CA GLY A 247 2.37 -0.84 -20.31
C GLY A 247 1.61 0.49 -20.25
N LYS A 248 0.40 0.54 -20.83
CA LYS A 248 -0.44 1.73 -20.81
C LYS A 248 -0.86 2.04 -19.38
N THR A 249 -0.71 3.30 -18.99
CA THR A 249 -1.15 3.81 -17.69
C THR A 249 -2.41 4.66 -17.83
N THR A 250 -3.31 4.62 -16.85
CA THR A 250 -4.53 5.45 -16.80
C THR A 250 -4.84 5.82 -15.35
N THR A 251 -5.08 7.10 -15.08
CA THR A 251 -5.49 7.55 -13.73
C THR A 251 -6.93 7.11 -13.42
N VAL A 252 -7.15 6.50 -12.26
CA VAL A 252 -8.45 5.92 -11.88
C VAL A 252 -9.21 6.70 -10.80
N ASN A 253 -8.56 7.63 -10.08
CA ASN A 253 -9.24 8.57 -9.19
C ASN A 253 -9.59 9.86 -9.93
N LYS A 254 -10.77 10.43 -9.62
CA LYS A 254 -11.22 11.71 -10.20
C LYS A 254 -10.62 12.92 -9.49
N GLU A 255 -10.60 12.86 -8.16
CA GLU A 255 -10.09 13.91 -7.27
C GLU A 255 -8.65 13.55 -6.85
N PRO A 256 -7.70 14.51 -6.85
CA PRO A 256 -6.35 14.26 -6.34
C PRO A 256 -6.34 13.89 -4.86
N ILE A 257 -5.46 12.95 -4.50
CA ILE A 257 -5.26 12.48 -3.13
C ILE A 257 -4.05 13.21 -2.52
N PRO A 258 -4.14 13.75 -1.30
CA PRO A 258 -3.02 14.39 -0.63
C PRO A 258 -2.13 13.32 0.05
N GLY A 259 -1.15 12.84 -0.71
CA GLY A 259 -0.24 11.77 -0.31
C GLY A 259 -0.88 10.39 -0.28
N PRO A 260 -1.21 9.81 -1.44
CA PRO A 260 -1.65 8.41 -1.54
C PRO A 260 -0.46 7.50 -1.27
N ALA A 261 -0.38 7.01 -0.04
CA ALA A 261 0.64 6.07 0.37
C ALA A 261 0.28 4.63 -0.08
N ASP A 262 0.64 3.62 0.70
CA ASP A 262 0.28 2.24 0.42
C ASP A 262 -1.23 1.96 0.65
N PHE A 263 -1.81 1.06 -0.13
CA PHE A 263 -3.27 0.89 -0.20
C PHE A 263 -3.69 -0.57 -0.28
N THR A 264 -4.96 -0.82 0.04
CA THR A 264 -5.60 -2.13 -0.18
C THR A 264 -6.83 -1.98 -1.07
N LEU A 265 -7.31 -3.12 -1.58
CA LEU A 265 -8.64 -3.23 -2.17
C LEU A 265 -9.60 -3.87 -1.18
N ASP A 266 -10.84 -3.40 -1.17
CA ASP A 266 -11.91 -4.12 -0.50
C ASP A 266 -12.55 -5.18 -1.41
N LYS A 267 -13.55 -5.88 -0.88
CA LYS A 267 -14.28 -6.95 -1.57
C LYS A 267 -15.00 -6.53 -2.86
N ASN A 268 -15.27 -5.24 -3.05
CA ASN A 268 -15.88 -4.69 -4.27
C ASN A 268 -14.83 -4.27 -5.30
N GLY A 269 -13.54 -4.28 -4.92
CA GLY A 269 -12.45 -3.73 -5.71
C GLY A 269 -12.32 -2.21 -5.61
N ASP A 270 -12.96 -1.58 -4.61
CA ASP A 270 -12.71 -0.16 -4.35
C ASP A 270 -11.32 -0.01 -3.70
N VAL A 271 -10.62 1.06 -4.04
CA VAL A 271 -9.34 1.42 -3.43
C VAL A 271 -9.61 2.03 -2.07
N VAL A 272 -8.92 1.52 -1.05
CA VAL A 272 -8.86 2.10 0.28
C VAL A 272 -7.41 2.50 0.54
N THR A 273 -7.15 3.79 0.69
CA THR A 273 -5.80 4.35 0.73
C THR A 273 -5.71 5.48 1.76
N PRO A 274 -4.58 5.65 2.46
CA PRO A 274 -4.31 6.84 3.23
C PRO A 274 -4.23 8.07 2.32
N ALA A 275 -4.76 9.18 2.82
CA ALA A 275 -4.42 10.53 2.42
C ALA A 275 -3.49 11.07 3.50
N MET A 276 -2.22 10.66 3.44
CA MET A 276 -1.26 10.76 4.53
C MET A 276 -1.12 12.19 5.06
N MET A 277 -1.10 13.19 4.16
CA MET A 277 -0.92 14.60 4.54
C MET A 277 -2.09 15.18 5.32
N GLU A 278 -3.28 14.58 5.20
CA GLU A 278 -4.50 14.99 5.92
C GLU A 278 -4.83 14.05 7.10
N GLY A 279 -4.04 13.00 7.32
CA GLY A 279 -4.29 12.03 8.39
C GLY A 279 -5.52 11.15 8.17
N ASN A 280 -6.00 11.03 6.92
CA ASN A 280 -7.27 10.39 6.60
C ASN A 280 -7.09 9.05 5.88
N VAL A 281 -8.11 8.19 5.93
CA VAL A 281 -8.27 7.01 5.08
C VAL A 281 -9.43 7.26 4.15
N LEU A 282 -9.17 7.18 2.84
CA LEU A 282 -10.14 7.43 1.80
C LEU A 282 -10.52 6.14 1.09
N ARG A 283 -11.74 6.09 0.56
CA ARG A 283 -12.26 5.01 -0.27
C ARG A 283 -12.84 5.56 -1.56
N PHE A 284 -12.54 4.94 -2.69
CA PHE A 284 -13.19 5.27 -3.96
C PHE A 284 -13.18 4.08 -4.91
N SER A 285 -14.19 4.00 -5.77
CA SER A 285 -14.19 3.02 -6.86
C SER A 285 -13.26 3.49 -7.98
N PRO A 286 -12.27 2.68 -8.41
CA PRO A 286 -11.48 2.96 -9.61
C PRO A 286 -12.40 3.20 -10.80
N GLY A 287 -12.16 4.28 -11.54
CA GLY A 287 -12.95 4.60 -12.73
C GLY A 287 -12.98 3.44 -13.72
N LYS A 288 -14.19 2.96 -14.05
CA LYS A 288 -14.46 2.16 -15.24
C LYS A 288 -14.79 3.07 -16.41
#